data_AF-A0A2V9VZN7-F1
#
_entry.id   AF-A0A2V9VZN7-F1
#
_cell.length_a   1.000
_cell.length_b   1.000
_cell.length_c   1.000
_cell.angle_alpha   90.00
_cell.angle_beta   90.00
_cell.angle_gamma   90.00
#
_symmetry.space_group_name_H-M   'P 1'
#
loop_
_entity.id
_entity.type
_entity.pdbx_description
1 polymer ?
#
loop_
_entity_poly.entity_id
_entity_poly.type
_entity_poly.pdbx_seq_one_letter_code
_entity_poly.pdbx_strand_id
1 'polypeptide(L)'
;MRPFEYVSPANTRQASTLLSPTWGPTEILAGGTDLLALMKEEVVTPKRVVNIKEIKELTGATATASGLRIGSLTTLVEIAENA
;
A
#
# COMPACT_ATOMS: atom_id res chain seq x y z
N MET A 1 19.00 -1.33 -5.43
CA MET A 1 17.89 -2.21 -5.00
C MET A 1 18.36 -3.67 -5.03
N ARG A 2 18.07 -4.41 -3.97
CA ARG A 2 18.30 -5.87 -3.90
C ARG A 2 17.16 -6.63 -4.57
N PRO A 3 17.36 -7.86 -5.06
CA PRO A 3 16.27 -8.71 -5.52
C PRO A 3 15.23 -8.95 -4.41
N PHE A 4 13.95 -8.90 -4.76
CA PHE A 4 12.83 -9.13 -3.85
C PHE A 4 11.71 -9.91 -4.56
N GLU A 5 10.90 -10.62 -3.79
CA GLU A 5 9.64 -11.21 -4.25
C GLU A 5 8.60 -10.09 -4.44
N TYR A 6 7.83 -10.12 -5.53
CA TYR A 6 6.76 -9.19 -5.80
C TYR A 6 5.41 -9.91 -5.90
N VAL A 7 4.43 -9.51 -5.10
CA VAL A 7 3.12 -10.16 -5.04
C VAL A 7 2.00 -9.12 -5.12
N SER A 8 1.00 -9.37 -5.97
CA SER A 8 -0.18 -8.52 -6.14
C SER A 8 -1.46 -9.28 -5.77
N PRO A 9 -1.87 -9.32 -4.49
CA PRO A 9 -3.11 -9.96 -4.06
C PRO A 9 -4.35 -9.25 -4.62
N ALA A 10 -5.46 -10.00 -4.75
CA ALA A 10 -6.71 -9.48 -5.30
C ALA A 10 -7.60 -8.76 -4.26
N ASN A 11 -7.34 -8.95 -2.96
CA ASN A 11 -8.16 -8.39 -1.87
C ASN A 11 -7.36 -8.25 -0.56
N THR A 12 -7.91 -7.50 0.39
CA THR A 12 -7.28 -7.24 1.71
C THR A 12 -7.03 -8.51 2.51
N ARG A 13 -7.91 -9.51 2.42
CA ARG A 13 -7.72 -10.80 3.12
C ARG A 13 -6.46 -11.48 2.63
N GLN A 14 -6.29 -11.64 1.32
CA GLN A 14 -5.06 -12.20 0.75
C GLN A 14 -3.84 -11.36 1.09
N ALA A 15 -3.93 -10.03 0.98
CA ALA A 15 -2.84 -9.14 1.33
C ALA A 15 -2.35 -9.35 2.77
N SER A 16 -3.27 -9.45 3.72
CA SER A 16 -2.93 -9.65 5.14
C SER A 16 -2.17 -10.95 5.39
N THR A 17 -2.48 -12.02 4.65
CA THR A 17 -1.78 -13.32 4.78
C THR A 17 -0.34 -13.30 4.26
N LEU A 18 0.03 -12.30 3.44
CA LEU A 18 1.36 -12.17 2.85
C LEU A 18 2.32 -11.35 3.73
N LEU A 19 1.80 -10.70 4.77
CA LEU A 19 2.57 -9.83 5.65
C LEU A 19 3.43 -10.62 6.63
N SER A 20 4.57 -10.03 6.99
CA SER A 20 5.45 -10.54 8.05
C SER A 20 4.89 -10.16 9.42
N PRO A 21 5.09 -10.99 10.47
CA PRO A 21 4.74 -10.63 11.85
C PRO A 21 5.57 -9.46 12.40
N THR A 22 6.68 -9.13 11.73
CA THR A 22 7.55 -8.00 12.06
C THR A 22 7.76 -7.09 10.83
N TRP A 23 7.99 -5.80 11.07
CA TRP A 23 8.32 -4.83 10.01
C TRP A 23 9.72 -5.05 9.43
N GLY A 24 9.90 -4.73 8.13
CA GLY A 24 11.18 -4.83 7.41
C GLY A 24 11.27 -5.98 6.40
N PRO A 25 10.95 -7.26 6.76
CA PRO A 25 11.02 -8.37 5.81
C PRO A 25 10.05 -8.26 4.62
N THR A 26 8.86 -7.71 4.87
CA THR A 26 7.80 -7.50 3.89
C THR A 26 7.34 -6.06 3.96
N GLU A 27 7.33 -5.37 2.82
CA GLU A 27 6.83 -3.99 2.71
C GLU A 27 5.64 -3.92 1.77
N ILE A 28 4.73 -2.98 2.04
CA ILE A 28 3.52 -2.75 1.25
C ILE A 28 3.80 -1.68 0.20
N LEU A 29 3.52 -1.99 -1.07
CA LEU A 29 3.60 -1.04 -2.16
C LEU A 29 2.20 -0.50 -2.49
N ALA A 30 2.01 0.79 -2.20
CA ALA A 30 0.88 1.59 -2.67
C ALA A 30 1.34 2.50 -3.82
N GLY A 31 1.36 3.84 -3.62
CA GLY A 31 1.83 4.80 -4.62
C GLY A 31 3.33 4.66 -4.97
N GLY A 32 4.14 4.14 -4.03
CA GLY A 32 5.57 3.87 -4.25
C GLY A 32 6.49 5.09 -4.18
N THR A 33 5.95 6.30 -4.06
CA THR A 33 6.73 7.56 -3.96
C THR A 33 7.78 7.50 -2.86
N ASP A 34 7.44 6.91 -1.71
CA ASP A 34 8.34 6.80 -0.57
C ASP A 34 9.16 5.50 -0.62
N LEU A 35 8.48 4.33 -0.54
CA LEU A 35 9.13 3.02 -0.49
C LEU A 35 10.14 2.78 -1.61
N LEU A 36 9.83 3.13 -2.87
CA LEU A 36 10.74 2.86 -3.98
C LEU A 36 12.00 3.73 -3.93
N ALA A 37 11.92 4.95 -3.40
CA ALA A 37 13.09 5.79 -3.19
C ALA A 37 13.99 5.18 -2.09
N LEU A 38 13.40 4.81 -0.95
CA LEU A 38 14.12 4.16 0.16
C LEU A 38 14.79 2.84 -0.26
N MET A 39 14.16 2.07 -1.14
CA MET A 39 14.74 0.84 -1.68
C MET A 39 15.90 1.09 -2.67
N LYS A 40 15.85 2.18 -3.45
CA LYS A 40 16.95 2.56 -4.36
C LYS A 40 18.20 2.91 -3.59
N GLU A 41 18.04 3.70 -2.52
CA GLU A 41 19.11 4.14 -1.63
C GLU A 41 19.52 3.07 -0.59
N GLU A 42 18.96 1.86 -0.69
CA GLU A 42 19.21 0.73 0.21
C GLU A 42 18.93 1.00 1.70
N VAL A 43 18.14 2.02 2.03
CA VAL A 43 17.66 2.29 3.39
C VAL A 43 16.66 1.22 3.82
N VAL A 44 15.82 0.76 2.88
CA VAL A 44 14.83 -0.30 3.09
C VAL A 44 15.10 -1.43 2.10
N THR A 45 15.40 -2.63 2.59
CA THR A 45 15.77 -3.79 1.75
C THR A 45 14.88 -5.00 2.03
N PRO A 46 13.59 -4.96 1.67
CA PRO A 46 12.67 -6.02 1.98
C PRO A 46 12.94 -7.25 1.11
N LYS A 47 12.60 -8.42 1.63
CA LYS A 47 12.63 -9.66 0.85
C LYS A 47 11.37 -9.84 0.02
N ARG A 48 10.27 -9.20 0.42
CA ARG A 48 8.98 -9.22 -0.28
C ARG A 48 8.38 -7.82 -0.35
N VAL A 49 7.79 -7.51 -1.49
CA VAL A 49 6.95 -6.33 -1.71
C VAL A 49 5.54 -6.80 -2.09
N VAL A 50 4.56 -6.35 -1.31
CA VAL A 50 3.13 -6.66 -1.55
C VAL A 50 2.46 -5.44 -2.17
N ASN A 51 2.19 -5.49 -3.46
CA ASN A 51 1.49 -4.44 -4.18
C ASN A 51 -0.01 -4.51 -3.93
N ILE A 52 -0.56 -3.46 -3.31
CA ILE A 52 -1.99 -3.39 -2.99
C ILE A 52 -2.78 -2.54 -3.98
N LYS A 53 -2.16 -1.92 -5.00
CA LYS A 53 -2.83 -0.97 -5.91
C LYS A 53 -4.08 -1.51 -6.60
N GLU A 54 -4.17 -2.83 -6.79
CA GLU A 54 -5.32 -3.46 -7.45
C GLU A 54 -6.51 -3.71 -6.53
N ILE A 55 -6.36 -3.48 -5.22
CA ILE A 55 -7.41 -3.69 -4.22
C ILE A 55 -8.35 -2.49 -4.20
N LYS A 56 -9.35 -2.51 -5.10
CA LYS A 56 -10.31 -1.40 -5.31
C LYS A 56 -11.05 -0.95 -4.05
N GLU A 57 -11.32 -1.87 -3.11
CA GLU A 57 -12.00 -1.55 -1.84
C GLU A 57 -11.18 -0.63 -0.90
N LEU A 58 -9.90 -0.41 -1.21
CA LEU A 58 -9.03 0.53 -0.49
C LEU A 58 -8.98 1.92 -1.14
N THR A 59 -9.70 2.16 -2.24
CA THR A 59 -9.70 3.46 -2.94
C THR A 59 -10.91 4.31 -2.56
N GLY A 60 -10.79 5.63 -2.75
CA GLY A 60 -11.90 6.58 -2.64
C GLY A 60 -12.29 6.99 -1.23
N ALA A 61 -13.13 8.01 -1.16
CA ALA A 61 -13.73 8.51 0.06
C ALA A 61 -15.26 8.43 -0.02
N THR A 62 -15.92 8.00 1.05
CA THR A 62 -17.38 7.85 1.09
C THR A 62 -17.92 8.37 2.41
N ALA A 63 -18.91 9.25 2.33
CA ALA A 63 -19.66 9.71 3.50
C ALA A 63 -20.48 8.56 4.09
N THR A 64 -20.45 8.44 5.41
CA THR A 64 -21.20 7.46 6.18
C THR A 64 -22.03 8.19 7.24
N ALA A 65 -22.95 7.48 7.89
CA ALA A 65 -23.73 8.06 9.00
C ALA A 65 -22.84 8.52 10.18
N SER A 66 -21.61 8.02 10.29
CA SER A 66 -20.67 8.32 11.38
C SER A 66 -19.50 9.22 10.98
N GLY A 67 -19.46 9.71 9.73
CA GLY A 67 -18.41 10.60 9.26
C GLY A 67 -17.96 10.28 7.84
N LEU A 68 -16.66 10.39 7.58
CA LEU A 68 -16.05 10.13 6.27
C LEU A 68 -15.15 8.89 6.36
N ARG A 69 -15.39 7.90 5.51
CA ARG A 69 -14.48 6.77 5.33
C ARG A 69 -13.57 7.08 4.15
N ILE A 70 -12.27 7.14 4.38
CA ILE A 70 -11.24 7.32 3.35
C ILE A 70 -10.46 6.02 3.21
N GLY A 71 -10.41 5.46 2.00
CA GLY A 71 -9.62 4.27 1.69
C GLY A 71 -8.12 4.57 1.72
N SER A 72 -7.30 3.60 2.13
CA SER A 72 -5.84 3.79 2.27
C SER A 72 -5.08 4.00 0.96
N LEU A 73 -5.71 3.72 -0.18
CA LEU A 73 -5.19 4.00 -1.52
C LEU A 73 -5.77 5.28 -2.13
N THR A 74 -6.59 6.04 -1.39
CA THR A 74 -7.02 7.36 -1.83
C THR A 74 -5.80 8.26 -1.92
N THR A 75 -5.55 8.78 -3.12
CA THR A 75 -4.41 9.65 -3.40
C THR A 75 -4.63 11.04 -2.83
N LEU A 76 -3.54 11.77 -2.60
CA LEU A 76 -3.63 13.17 -2.17
C LEU A 76 -4.36 14.05 -3.19
N VAL A 77 -4.26 13.73 -4.49
CA VAL A 77 -5.00 14.42 -5.55
C VAL A 77 -6.50 14.20 -5.40
N GLU A 78 -6.94 12.94 -5.25
CA GLU A 78 -8.37 12.63 -5.04
C GLU A 78 -8.92 13.33 -3.79
N ILE A 79 -8.12 13.42 -2.71
CA ILE A 79 -8.51 14.18 -1.51
C ILE A 79 -8.63 15.68 -1.82
N ALA A 80 -7.64 16.27 -2.49
CA ALA A 80 -7.63 17.71 -2.78
C ALA A 80 -8.73 18.14 -3.76
N GLU A 81 -9.08 17.28 -4.72
CA GLU A 81 -10.14 17.54 -5.70
C GLU A 81 -11.56 17.33 -5.14
N ASN A 82 -11.69 16.65 -4.00
CA ASN A 82 -12.96 16.42 -3.28
C ASN A 82 -13.04 17.19 -1.95
N ALA A 83 -12.18 18.20 -1.76
CA ALA A 83 -12.19 19.11 -0.61
C ALA A 83 -13.25 20.21 -0.75
#